data_AF-A0A202DZY4-F1
#
_entry.id   AF-A0A202DZY4-F1
#
_cell.length_a   1.000
_cell.length_b   1.000
_cell.length_c   1.000
_cell.angle_alpha   90.00
_cell.angle_beta   90.00
_cell.angle_gamma   90.00
#
_symmetry.space_group_name_H-M   'P 1'
#
loop_
_entity.id
_entity.type
_entity.pdbx_description
1 polymer ?
#
loop_
_entity_poly.entity_id
_entity_poly.type
_entity_poly.pdbx_seq_one_letter_code
_entity_poly.pdbx_strand_id
1 'polypeptide(L)'
;MNYQSVSSISRGFIFPNLISRDINHFIMAKGTMLLSLKTQIFIILITMLVIFITPKVFAGNPLYMGKDGKPLIWDTSQTIKYKVDAKGLGTLSFDESVKLIQESLAIWEAVSDTGIKFEYIGPTAEAISLENWKQIAANHVYAAGYNGIPTGTTKAQINSYFIFGFDNTGEIIEAKGNGKASGVQSLTGIKGTFEDPKYITSGHIFLNGLYFNGNDSDITDLELIDLMAITVHEIGHALGLDHNLFHYEMYKKILQGTHSRSYSRYLPTMFPRFIKTTGQHLVSLHPDDIATLKWMYGDSEPYTISGNVYDANGIPQNTLVVTARDTSSSLCYSYAQATSIMCSDMNTESSGKGSNYYNGKHCMDEDSMGYYQIPVLDSGKYSIDIQEIPDFFKTAIAKFDSNIHEIPGGAEFYNFNDDLNEDALILNEVIIHDDDQDGIDITLATEQNSPKKKERIEFTYFEQKNGINLLAEEIDCPIDPYFDIESLVYNAAPIEASEIASSINAATDTIGITSAGCSLNTTNSKKHLSKLTSSPNKTTIIIISLISLFIAIIIRSKVDLPQS
;
A
#
# COMPACT_ATOMS: atom_id res chain seq x y z
N MET A 1 -1.72 78.45 -6.41
CA MET A 1 -1.80 79.11 -5.08
C MET A 1 -1.09 78.19 -4.09
N ASN A 2 0.22 78.38 -3.91
CA ASN A 2 0.89 79.14 -2.83
C ASN A 2 0.79 78.43 -1.46
N TYR A 3 1.86 77.78 -0.98
CA TYR A 3 3.00 78.30 -0.19
C TYR A 3 2.65 78.62 1.29
N GLN A 4 3.19 77.84 2.24
CA GLN A 4 4.21 78.24 3.23
C GLN A 4 4.14 77.52 4.60
N SER A 5 5.33 77.11 5.03
CA SER A 5 5.80 76.74 6.37
C SER A 5 6.10 77.95 7.26
N VAL A 6 5.98 77.83 8.60
CA VAL A 6 6.76 78.54 9.66
C VAL A 6 6.53 77.74 10.97
N SER A 7 7.46 76.98 11.56
CA SER A 7 8.64 77.26 12.41
C SER A 7 8.39 77.79 13.86
N SER A 8 8.92 76.99 14.80
CA SER A 8 9.47 77.17 16.16
C SER A 8 9.46 78.52 16.92
N ILE A 9 9.44 78.42 18.27
CA ILE A 9 10.14 79.19 19.36
C ILE A 9 9.19 79.31 20.58
N SER A 10 9.54 79.35 21.88
CA SER A 10 10.58 78.85 22.80
C SER A 10 10.17 79.36 24.22
N ARG A 11 10.76 78.78 25.28
CA ARG A 11 10.81 79.19 26.72
C ARG A 11 9.57 78.84 27.57
N GLY A 12 9.64 78.23 28.75
CA GLY A 12 10.75 77.80 29.62
C GLY A 12 10.32 78.00 31.08
N PHE A 13 10.51 77.04 31.99
CA PHE A 13 10.49 77.28 33.45
C PHE A 13 11.20 76.16 34.24
N ILE A 14 12.39 76.50 34.75
CA ILE A 14 12.98 76.32 36.09
C ILE A 14 12.77 75.00 36.88
N PHE A 15 13.92 74.37 37.21
CA PHE A 15 14.17 73.30 38.20
C PHE A 15 13.81 73.69 39.65
N PRO A 16 13.59 72.70 40.55
CA PRO A 16 14.69 72.37 41.46
C PRO A 16 14.93 70.86 41.68
N ASN A 17 16.21 70.58 41.94
CA ASN A 17 16.74 69.36 42.55
C ASN A 17 15.94 68.90 43.77
N LEU A 18 15.89 67.57 44.02
CA LEU A 18 16.23 66.95 45.31
C LEU A 18 16.15 65.41 45.22
N ILE A 19 17.29 64.78 45.58
CA ILE A 19 17.45 63.53 46.34
C ILE A 19 17.36 62.19 45.60
N SER A 20 18.55 61.60 45.49
CA SER A 20 18.86 60.18 45.38
C SER A 20 18.37 59.36 46.60
N ARG A 21 17.65 58.26 46.33
CA ARG A 21 17.39 57.04 47.14
C ARG A 21 16.16 56.40 46.48
N ASP A 22 16.09 55.18 45.99
CA ASP A 22 16.81 53.93 46.25
C ASP A 22 16.77 53.08 44.97
N ILE A 23 17.94 52.75 44.41
CA ILE A 23 18.10 51.62 43.51
C ILE A 23 18.36 50.43 44.42
N ASN A 24 17.31 49.69 44.81
CA ASN A 24 17.37 48.32 45.37
C ASN A 24 15.97 47.74 45.71
N HIS A 25 14.99 47.80 44.81
CA HIS A 25 13.73 47.07 45.00
C HIS A 25 13.03 46.67 43.71
N PHE A 26 13.76 46.07 42.77
CA PHE A 26 13.15 45.44 41.59
C PHE A 26 13.81 44.11 41.22
N ILE A 27 14.00 43.25 42.22
CA ILE A 27 14.23 41.81 42.04
C ILE A 27 13.33 41.11 43.07
N MET A 28 12.54 40.13 42.61
CA MET A 28 11.57 39.28 43.34
C MET A 28 10.08 39.63 43.13
N ALA A 29 9.56 39.28 41.95
CA ALA A 29 8.19 38.81 41.82
C ALA A 29 8.19 37.43 41.14
N LYS A 30 8.90 36.46 41.73
CA LYS A 30 8.65 35.03 41.50
C LYS A 30 7.35 34.67 42.23
N GLY A 31 6.23 35.11 41.69
CA GLY A 31 4.93 34.58 42.07
C GLY A 31 4.73 33.23 41.40
N THR A 32 5.36 32.18 41.92
CA THR A 32 4.89 30.82 41.67
C THR A 32 3.47 30.76 42.19
N MET A 33 2.47 30.92 41.31
CA MET A 33 1.11 30.52 41.60
C MET A 33 1.16 29.01 41.87
N LEU A 34 1.32 28.64 43.14
CA LEU A 34 1.05 27.30 43.61
C LEU A 34 -0.43 27.06 43.33
N LEU A 35 -0.74 26.46 42.19
CA LEU A 35 -2.02 25.84 41.92
C LEU A 35 -2.35 25.00 43.14
N SER A 36 -3.53 25.21 43.71
CA SER A 36 -3.93 24.47 44.90
C SER A 36 -3.82 22.97 44.61
N LEU A 37 -3.46 22.17 45.62
CA LEU A 37 -3.35 20.70 45.47
C LEU A 37 -4.62 20.10 44.82
N LYS A 38 -5.79 20.69 45.09
CA LYS A 38 -7.07 20.31 44.47
C LYS A 38 -7.10 20.54 42.96
N THR A 39 -6.54 21.66 42.50
CA THR A 39 -6.45 21.99 41.07
C THR A 39 -5.48 21.05 40.35
N GLN A 40 -4.35 20.71 40.98
CA GLN A 40 -3.41 19.74 40.43
C GLN A 40 -4.03 18.34 40.30
N ILE A 41 -4.72 17.87 41.36
CA ILE A 41 -5.42 16.57 41.34
C ILE A 41 -6.52 16.57 40.26
N PHE A 42 -7.27 17.67 40.12
CA PHE A 42 -8.32 17.78 39.11
C PHE A 42 -7.77 17.74 37.68
N ILE A 43 -6.65 18.43 37.42
CA ILE A 43 -5.97 18.38 36.11
C ILE A 43 -5.48 16.96 35.83
N ILE A 44 -4.81 16.29 36.79
CA ILE A 44 -4.35 14.91 36.61
C ILE A 44 -5.53 13.96 36.32
N LEU A 45 -6.65 14.09 37.04
CA LEU A 45 -7.83 13.27 36.81
C LEU A 45 -8.48 13.55 35.45
N ILE A 46 -8.54 14.81 34.99
CA ILE A 46 -9.04 15.13 33.64
C ILE A 46 -8.08 14.61 32.58
N THR A 47 -6.76 14.78 32.73
CA THR A 47 -5.77 14.27 31.78
C THR A 47 -5.83 12.75 31.69
N MET A 48 -5.91 12.03 32.82
CA MET A 48 -6.12 10.58 32.81
C MET A 48 -7.46 10.22 32.17
N LEU A 49 -8.55 10.91 32.51
CA LEU A 49 -9.86 10.65 31.92
C LEU A 49 -9.86 10.88 30.40
N VAL A 50 -9.15 11.90 29.90
CA VAL A 50 -9.01 12.17 28.45
C VAL A 50 -8.17 11.08 27.79
N ILE A 51 -7.06 10.64 28.40
CA ILE A 51 -6.22 9.53 27.90
C ILE A 51 -7.00 8.20 27.87
N PHE A 52 -7.91 7.97 28.82
CA PHE A 52 -8.75 6.76 28.86
C PHE A 52 -9.98 6.82 27.93
N ILE A 53 -10.32 7.99 27.36
CA ILE A 53 -11.51 8.16 26.50
C ILE A 53 -11.12 8.36 25.02
N THR A 54 -9.85 8.58 24.69
CA THR A 54 -9.45 8.58 23.28
C THR A 54 -9.75 7.21 22.69
N PRO A 55 -10.57 7.12 21.61
CA PRO A 55 -10.79 5.87 20.94
C PRO A 55 -9.41 5.32 20.55
N LYS A 56 -9.13 4.08 20.96
CA LYS A 56 -7.98 3.35 20.42
C LYS A 56 -8.15 3.40 18.91
N VAL A 57 -7.23 4.06 18.22
CA VAL A 57 -7.19 4.03 16.77
C VAL A 57 -6.38 2.79 16.38
N PHE A 58 -6.55 2.38 15.14
CA PHE A 58 -6.20 1.05 14.66
C PHE A 58 -5.12 1.15 13.52
N ALA A 59 -4.21 0.18 13.41
CA ALA A 59 -2.97 0.20 12.62
C ALA A 59 -3.01 -0.66 11.33
N GLY A 60 -1.97 -0.67 10.49
CA GLY A 60 -1.84 -1.57 9.31
C GLY A 60 -2.79 -1.21 8.16
N ASN A 61 -2.68 -1.83 6.99
CA ASN A 61 -3.64 -1.62 5.90
C ASN A 61 -4.73 -2.71 5.93
N PRO A 62 -5.75 -2.62 6.81
CA PRO A 62 -6.90 -3.49 6.73
C PRO A 62 -7.75 -3.11 5.52
N LEU A 63 -8.29 -4.13 4.87
CA LEU A 63 -9.15 -3.98 3.70
C LEU A 63 -10.48 -3.31 4.04
N TYR A 64 -10.98 -3.51 5.26
CA TYR A 64 -12.23 -2.95 5.74
C TYR A 64 -12.16 -2.59 7.20
N MET A 65 -12.75 -1.44 7.52
CA MET A 65 -12.86 -0.94 8.88
C MET A 65 -14.32 -0.87 9.33
N GLY A 66 -14.56 -1.34 10.56
CA GLY A 66 -15.80 -1.16 11.27
C GLY A 66 -15.96 0.27 11.77
N LYS A 67 -17.20 0.63 12.13
CA LYS A 67 -17.51 1.96 12.64
C LYS A 67 -16.74 2.30 13.92
N ASP A 68 -16.41 1.31 14.74
CA ASP A 68 -15.61 1.51 15.96
C ASP A 68 -14.11 1.69 15.68
N GLY A 69 -13.71 1.82 14.42
CA GLY A 69 -12.33 1.90 13.97
C GLY A 69 -11.66 0.53 13.89
N LYS A 70 -12.30 -0.58 14.27
CA LYS A 70 -11.64 -1.88 14.26
C LYS A 70 -11.63 -2.51 12.87
N PRO A 71 -10.58 -3.26 12.50
CA PRO A 71 -10.62 -4.09 11.31
C PRO A 71 -11.76 -5.08 11.36
N LEU A 72 -12.33 -5.32 10.19
CA LEU A 72 -13.23 -6.43 10.02
C LEU A 72 -12.41 -7.73 9.85
N ILE A 73 -12.56 -8.63 10.81
CA ILE A 73 -11.75 -9.85 10.93
C ILE A 73 -12.60 -11.11 10.91
N TRP A 74 -11.99 -12.28 10.73
CA TRP A 74 -12.63 -13.56 11.06
C TRP A 74 -12.73 -13.78 12.57
N ASP A 75 -13.72 -14.55 13.01
CA ASP A 75 -13.81 -15.03 14.41
C ASP A 75 -12.83 -16.20 14.62
N THR A 76 -11.64 -15.90 15.12
CA THR A 76 -10.56 -16.89 15.34
C THR A 76 -10.76 -17.77 16.58
N SER A 77 -11.86 -17.60 17.32
CA SER A 77 -12.28 -18.60 18.30
C SER A 77 -12.77 -19.90 17.64
N GLN A 78 -12.99 -19.86 16.32
CA GLN A 78 -13.39 -20.99 15.49
C GLN A 78 -12.44 -21.16 14.31
N THR A 79 -12.39 -22.38 13.78
CA THR A 79 -11.69 -22.66 12.52
C THR A 79 -12.42 -22.02 11.34
N ILE A 80 -11.67 -21.38 10.45
CA ILE A 80 -12.16 -20.87 9.18
C ILE A 80 -12.34 -22.05 8.24
N LYS A 81 -13.59 -22.46 8.04
CA LYS A 81 -13.93 -23.59 7.15
C LYS A 81 -13.80 -23.17 5.70
N TYR A 82 -13.25 -24.04 4.86
CA TYR A 82 -13.17 -23.78 3.43
C TYR A 82 -13.46 -25.02 2.59
N LYS A 83 -13.97 -24.76 1.38
CA LYS A 83 -14.09 -25.73 0.30
C LYS A 83 -13.21 -25.33 -0.87
N VAL A 84 -12.84 -26.33 -1.64
CA VAL A 84 -12.08 -26.18 -2.88
C VAL A 84 -12.97 -26.62 -4.04
N ASP A 85 -12.81 -25.99 -5.19
CA ASP A 85 -13.44 -26.39 -6.44
C ASP A 85 -13.25 -27.90 -6.68
N ALA A 86 -14.28 -28.59 -7.19
CA ALA A 86 -14.23 -30.03 -7.43
C ALA A 86 -13.34 -30.45 -8.62
N LYS A 87 -12.78 -29.48 -9.36
CA LYS A 87 -11.79 -29.70 -10.43
C LYS A 87 -10.39 -29.27 -9.99
N GLY A 88 -9.38 -29.48 -10.83
CA GLY A 88 -8.01 -28.98 -10.62
C GLY A 88 -7.79 -27.56 -11.18
N LEU A 89 -6.69 -26.93 -10.79
CA LEU A 89 -6.24 -25.61 -11.22
C LEU A 89 -5.18 -25.70 -12.32
N GLY A 90 -5.50 -25.19 -13.51
CA GLY A 90 -4.58 -25.25 -14.65
C GLY A 90 -4.22 -26.70 -15.00
N THR A 91 -2.92 -27.02 -14.99
CA THR A 91 -2.40 -28.39 -15.16
C THR A 91 -2.35 -29.22 -13.88
N LEU A 92 -2.62 -28.64 -12.71
CA LEU A 92 -2.68 -29.39 -11.45
C LEU A 92 -3.92 -30.29 -11.41
N SER A 93 -3.75 -31.50 -10.90
CA SER A 93 -4.87 -32.33 -10.46
C SER A 93 -5.61 -31.69 -9.28
N PHE A 94 -6.80 -32.21 -8.96
CA PHE A 94 -7.56 -31.77 -7.80
C PHE A 94 -6.75 -31.90 -6.49
N ASP A 95 -6.10 -33.05 -6.27
CA ASP A 95 -5.33 -33.29 -5.04
C ASP A 95 -4.12 -32.35 -4.94
N GLU A 96 -3.42 -32.10 -6.05
CA GLU A 96 -2.31 -31.12 -6.11
C GLU A 96 -2.79 -29.69 -5.85
N SER A 97 -3.99 -29.34 -6.35
CA SER A 97 -4.57 -28.01 -6.11
C SER A 97 -4.99 -27.82 -4.65
N VAL A 98 -5.55 -28.85 -4.02
CA VAL A 98 -5.85 -28.85 -2.58
C VAL A 98 -4.57 -28.70 -1.76
N LYS A 99 -3.51 -29.41 -2.14
CA LYS A 99 -2.20 -29.32 -1.49
C LYS A 99 -1.61 -27.92 -1.58
N LEU A 100 -1.60 -27.30 -2.77
CA LEU A 100 -1.18 -25.90 -2.97
C LEU A 100 -1.91 -24.94 -2.03
N ILE A 101 -3.24 -25.07 -1.92
CA ILE A 101 -4.05 -24.24 -1.03
C ILE A 101 -3.68 -24.47 0.43
N GLN A 102 -3.56 -25.73 0.86
CA GLN A 102 -3.21 -26.08 2.24
C GLN A 102 -1.85 -25.52 2.65
N GLU A 103 -0.85 -25.62 1.77
CA GLU A 103 0.48 -25.07 1.99
C GLU A 103 0.47 -23.54 2.04
N SER A 104 -0.31 -22.90 1.19
CA SER A 104 -0.48 -21.44 1.19
C SER A 104 -1.19 -20.94 2.46
N LEU A 105 -2.20 -21.68 2.95
CA LEU A 105 -2.90 -21.38 4.20
C LEU A 105 -1.97 -21.56 5.41
N ALA A 106 -1.13 -22.59 5.41
CA ALA A 106 -0.21 -22.89 6.51
C ALA A 106 0.78 -21.75 6.77
N ILE A 107 1.19 -21.00 5.75
CA ILE A 107 2.02 -19.80 5.89
C ILE A 107 1.37 -18.76 6.81
N TRP A 108 0.07 -18.51 6.62
CA TRP A 108 -0.68 -17.58 7.46
C TRP A 108 -0.98 -18.14 8.85
N GLU A 109 -1.22 -19.46 8.98
CA GLU A 109 -1.42 -20.13 10.28
C GLU A 109 -0.17 -20.16 11.16
N ALA A 110 1.02 -20.03 10.55
CA ALA A 110 2.30 -20.03 11.24
C ALA A 110 2.54 -18.74 12.01
N VAL A 111 1.82 -17.65 11.72
CA VAL A 111 1.93 -16.40 12.45
C VAL A 111 1.37 -16.59 13.86
N SER A 112 2.29 -16.60 14.82
CA SER A 112 1.99 -16.76 16.25
C SER A 112 1.00 -15.70 16.75
N ASP A 113 0.24 -16.07 17.78
CA ASP A 113 -0.67 -15.18 18.53
C ASP A 113 -1.94 -14.73 17.78
N THR A 114 -2.12 -15.10 16.50
CA THR A 114 -3.31 -14.69 15.74
C THR A 114 -4.54 -15.58 15.95
N GLY A 115 -4.35 -16.79 16.47
CA GLY A 115 -5.41 -17.80 16.57
C GLY A 115 -5.95 -18.33 15.23
N ILE A 116 -5.41 -17.88 14.09
CA ILE A 116 -5.89 -18.27 12.76
C ILE A 116 -5.67 -19.76 12.53
N LYS A 117 -6.77 -20.43 12.18
CA LYS A 117 -6.80 -21.85 11.79
C LYS A 117 -7.80 -22.09 10.69
N PHE A 118 -7.46 -22.96 9.75
CA PHE A 118 -8.31 -23.35 8.63
C PHE A 118 -8.73 -24.82 8.72
N GLU A 119 -9.93 -25.12 8.22
CA GLU A 119 -10.46 -26.47 8.17
C GLU A 119 -10.97 -26.79 6.76
N TYR A 120 -10.33 -27.76 6.10
CA TYR A 120 -10.80 -28.28 4.82
C TYR A 120 -12.04 -29.15 5.02
N ILE A 121 -13.18 -28.71 4.52
CA ILE A 121 -14.46 -29.42 4.64
C ILE A 121 -14.88 -30.13 3.34
N GLY A 122 -13.92 -30.45 2.48
CA GLY A 122 -14.11 -31.17 1.23
C GLY A 122 -14.35 -30.27 0.00
N PRO A 123 -14.60 -30.87 -1.17
CA PRO A 123 -14.84 -30.12 -2.40
C PRO A 123 -16.20 -29.41 -2.41
N THR A 124 -16.39 -28.52 -3.38
CA THR A 124 -17.72 -28.10 -3.84
C THR A 124 -18.51 -29.30 -4.39
N ALA A 125 -19.83 -29.20 -4.42
CA ALA A 125 -20.68 -30.30 -4.87
C ALA A 125 -20.56 -30.58 -6.39
N GLU A 126 -20.16 -29.56 -7.14
CA GLU A 126 -19.91 -29.59 -8.57
C GLU A 126 -18.72 -28.68 -8.89
N ALA A 127 -18.12 -28.89 -10.06
CA ALA A 127 -17.06 -28.02 -10.56
C ALA A 127 -17.61 -26.61 -10.83
N ILE A 128 -16.84 -25.59 -10.47
CA ILE A 128 -17.24 -24.20 -10.70
C ILE A 128 -16.97 -23.84 -12.17
N SER A 129 -17.93 -23.19 -12.81
CA SER A 129 -17.90 -22.74 -14.20
C SER A 129 -18.48 -21.33 -14.34
N LEU A 130 -18.39 -20.76 -15.55
CA LEU A 130 -18.98 -19.46 -15.86
C LEU A 130 -20.49 -19.41 -15.56
N GLU A 131 -21.19 -20.53 -15.76
CA GLU A 131 -22.65 -20.63 -15.61
C GLU A 131 -23.10 -20.70 -14.15
N ASN A 132 -22.32 -21.31 -13.26
CA ASN A 132 -22.74 -21.59 -11.88
C ASN A 132 -21.97 -20.80 -10.81
N TRP A 133 -20.85 -20.12 -11.12
CA TRP A 133 -20.02 -19.48 -10.09
C TRP A 133 -20.79 -18.49 -9.22
N LYS A 134 -21.74 -17.74 -9.79
CA LYS A 134 -22.56 -16.77 -9.02
C LYS A 134 -23.46 -17.46 -7.99
N GLN A 135 -23.86 -18.71 -8.23
CA GLN A 135 -24.70 -19.47 -7.30
C GLN A 135 -23.87 -20.10 -6.16
N ILE A 136 -22.60 -20.38 -6.44
CA ILE A 136 -21.67 -21.00 -5.49
C ILE A 136 -20.94 -19.95 -4.65
N ALA A 137 -20.48 -18.87 -5.28
CA ALA A 137 -19.61 -17.83 -4.74
C ALA A 137 -19.98 -16.45 -5.32
N ALA A 138 -21.15 -15.94 -4.93
CA ALA A 138 -21.63 -14.63 -5.37
C ALA A 138 -20.78 -13.48 -4.81
N ASN A 139 -20.71 -12.35 -5.52
CA ASN A 139 -19.97 -11.16 -5.09
C ASN A 139 -20.78 -10.19 -4.21
N HIS A 140 -22.07 -10.45 -3.99
CA HIS A 140 -22.86 -9.60 -3.09
C HIS A 140 -22.51 -9.94 -1.64
N VAL A 141 -22.50 -8.93 -0.78
CA VAL A 141 -22.24 -9.15 0.64
C VAL A 141 -23.56 -9.43 1.38
N TYR A 142 -23.54 -10.46 2.22
CA TYR A 142 -24.63 -10.87 3.10
C TYR A 142 -24.30 -10.51 4.54
N ALA A 143 -25.14 -9.75 5.23
CA ALA A 143 -24.99 -9.44 6.66
C ALA A 143 -26.06 -10.17 7.50
N ALA A 144 -25.63 -11.07 8.40
CA ALA A 144 -26.50 -11.82 9.29
C ALA A 144 -27.09 -10.90 10.37
N GLY A 145 -28.30 -10.41 10.15
CA GLY A 145 -28.96 -9.40 10.98
C GLY A 145 -29.84 -8.44 10.17
N TYR A 146 -29.65 -8.41 8.85
CA TYR A 146 -30.57 -7.73 7.94
C TYR A 146 -31.84 -8.57 7.72
N ASN A 147 -33.01 -7.93 7.76
CA ASN A 147 -34.30 -8.62 7.75
C ASN A 147 -34.53 -9.42 6.46
N GLY A 148 -34.35 -10.74 6.55
CA GLY A 148 -34.57 -11.70 5.46
C GLY A 148 -33.26 -12.12 4.78
N ILE A 149 -33.17 -13.39 4.39
CA ILE A 149 -32.08 -13.89 3.54
C ILE A 149 -32.29 -13.26 2.15
N PRO A 150 -31.38 -12.39 1.66
CA PRO A 150 -31.51 -11.81 0.34
C PRO A 150 -31.69 -12.89 -0.74
N THR A 151 -32.54 -12.62 -1.72
CA THR A 151 -32.63 -13.48 -2.91
C THR A 151 -31.25 -13.56 -3.56
N GLY A 152 -30.72 -14.78 -3.69
CA GLY A 152 -29.39 -15.02 -4.28
C GLY A 152 -28.28 -15.33 -3.28
N THR A 153 -28.54 -15.33 -1.97
CA THR A 153 -27.57 -15.79 -0.97
C THR A 153 -27.15 -17.24 -1.25
N THR A 154 -25.84 -17.45 -1.28
CA THR A 154 -25.21 -18.73 -1.58
C THR A 154 -25.17 -19.65 -0.35
N LYS A 155 -24.96 -20.94 -0.58
CA LYS A 155 -24.72 -21.91 0.51
C LYS A 155 -23.46 -21.58 1.32
N ALA A 156 -22.46 -20.95 0.71
CA ALA A 156 -21.24 -20.51 1.39
C ALA A 156 -21.53 -19.45 2.45
N GLN A 157 -22.34 -18.45 2.09
CA GLN A 157 -22.79 -17.40 2.99
C GLN A 157 -23.66 -17.95 4.12
N ILE A 158 -24.62 -18.84 3.81
CA ILE A 158 -25.55 -19.41 4.81
C ILE A 158 -24.81 -20.29 5.82
N ASN A 159 -23.85 -21.10 5.36
CA ASN A 159 -23.15 -22.08 6.20
C ASN A 159 -21.79 -21.57 6.71
N SER A 160 -21.46 -20.30 6.46
CA SER A 160 -20.24 -19.64 6.91
C SER A 160 -18.96 -20.39 6.57
N TYR A 161 -18.68 -20.55 5.27
CA TYR A 161 -17.41 -21.10 4.79
C TYR A 161 -16.85 -20.31 3.61
N PHE A 162 -15.54 -20.44 3.41
CA PHE A 162 -14.78 -19.84 2.32
C PHE A 162 -14.72 -20.76 1.09
N ILE A 163 -14.63 -20.20 -0.12
CA ILE A 163 -14.50 -20.96 -1.38
C ILE A 163 -13.18 -20.63 -2.08
N PHE A 164 -12.41 -21.65 -2.43
CA PHE A 164 -11.35 -21.54 -3.45
C PHE A 164 -11.88 -22.09 -4.77
N GLY A 165 -12.05 -21.22 -5.76
CA GLY A 165 -12.50 -21.55 -7.11
C GLY A 165 -11.36 -21.53 -8.13
N PHE A 166 -11.42 -22.40 -9.13
CA PHE A 166 -10.40 -22.47 -10.17
C PHE A 166 -10.96 -22.02 -11.52
N ASP A 167 -10.38 -20.97 -12.09
CA ASP A 167 -10.77 -20.42 -13.37
C ASP A 167 -9.76 -20.79 -14.45
N ASN A 168 -9.84 -22.01 -14.97
CA ASN A 168 -8.90 -22.51 -15.99
C ASN A 168 -9.12 -21.88 -17.37
N THR A 169 -10.18 -21.09 -17.56
CA THR A 169 -10.48 -20.41 -18.83
C THR A 169 -10.34 -18.88 -18.74
N GLY A 170 -10.19 -18.33 -17.53
CA GLY A 170 -10.15 -16.89 -17.27
C GLY A 170 -11.51 -16.19 -17.40
N GLU A 171 -12.58 -16.92 -17.77
CA GLU A 171 -13.88 -16.35 -18.07
C GLU A 171 -14.63 -15.90 -16.81
N ILE A 172 -14.41 -16.56 -15.67
CA ILE A 172 -15.03 -16.16 -14.40
C ILE A 172 -14.41 -14.85 -13.92
N ILE A 173 -13.09 -14.74 -13.99
CA ILE A 173 -12.31 -13.57 -13.58
C ILE A 173 -12.60 -12.39 -14.52
N GLU A 174 -12.72 -12.63 -15.83
CA GLU A 174 -13.22 -11.62 -16.79
C GLU A 174 -14.66 -11.20 -16.48
N ALA A 175 -15.55 -12.14 -16.15
CA ALA A 175 -16.93 -11.82 -15.76
C ALA A 175 -17.01 -11.06 -14.42
N LYS A 176 -15.98 -11.11 -13.59
CA LYS A 176 -15.78 -10.27 -12.39
C LYS A 176 -15.17 -8.90 -12.71
N GLY A 177 -14.83 -8.65 -13.97
CA GLY A 177 -14.31 -7.37 -14.47
C GLY A 177 -12.79 -7.25 -14.43
N ASN A 178 -12.05 -8.37 -14.34
CA ASN A 178 -10.58 -8.34 -14.25
C ASN A 178 -9.88 -9.48 -15.01
N GLY A 179 -10.16 -9.72 -16.29
CA GLY A 179 -9.59 -10.85 -17.03
C GLY A 179 -8.07 -10.90 -17.18
N LYS A 180 -7.33 -9.90 -16.66
CA LYS A 180 -5.86 -9.88 -16.59
C LYS A 180 -5.32 -10.19 -15.19
N ALA A 181 -6.19 -10.49 -14.23
CA ALA A 181 -5.77 -10.88 -12.89
C ALA A 181 -5.41 -12.36 -12.83
N SER A 182 -4.34 -12.65 -12.10
CA SER A 182 -3.92 -14.02 -11.78
C SER A 182 -4.72 -14.61 -10.62
N GLY A 183 -5.29 -13.75 -9.77
CA GLY A 183 -6.17 -14.10 -8.68
C GLY A 183 -7.12 -12.95 -8.38
N VAL A 184 -8.30 -13.27 -7.88
CA VAL A 184 -9.24 -12.29 -7.34
C VAL A 184 -9.94 -12.86 -6.11
N GLN A 185 -10.08 -12.04 -5.10
CA GLN A 185 -10.79 -12.36 -3.88
C GLN A 185 -12.08 -11.55 -3.72
N SER A 186 -12.99 -12.02 -2.88
CA SER A 186 -14.06 -11.19 -2.33
C SER A 186 -14.53 -11.71 -0.96
N LEU A 187 -14.75 -10.80 -0.02
CA LEU A 187 -15.52 -11.09 1.19
C LEU A 187 -17.01 -10.97 0.89
N THR A 188 -17.81 -11.94 1.34
CA THR A 188 -19.20 -12.11 0.87
C THR A 188 -20.20 -12.32 1.99
N GLY A 189 -19.75 -12.64 3.20
CA GLY A 189 -20.62 -12.88 4.35
C GLY A 189 -20.04 -12.24 5.58
N ILE A 190 -20.86 -11.48 6.28
CA ILE A 190 -20.52 -10.76 7.50
C ILE A 190 -21.54 -11.11 8.60
N LYS A 191 -21.06 -11.35 9.82
CA LYS A 191 -21.87 -11.43 11.04
C LYS A 191 -21.97 -10.03 11.64
N GLY A 192 -23.18 -9.61 11.98
CA GLY A 192 -23.47 -8.25 12.46
C GLY A 192 -24.46 -7.53 11.55
N THR A 193 -24.63 -6.23 11.76
CA THR A 193 -25.45 -5.38 10.89
C THR A 193 -24.58 -4.60 9.92
N PHE A 194 -25.20 -3.90 8.96
CA PHE A 194 -24.47 -3.03 8.04
C PHE A 194 -23.78 -1.87 8.78
N GLU A 195 -24.40 -1.38 9.84
CA GLU A 195 -23.90 -0.26 10.67
C GLU A 195 -22.90 -0.70 11.75
N ASP A 196 -22.82 -2.01 12.01
CA ASP A 196 -21.99 -2.59 13.06
C ASP A 196 -21.53 -4.00 12.66
N PRO A 197 -20.68 -4.12 11.62
CA PRO A 197 -20.14 -5.39 11.19
C PRO A 197 -19.19 -5.91 12.28
N LYS A 198 -19.27 -7.22 12.58
CA LYS A 198 -18.44 -7.84 13.65
C LYS A 198 -17.39 -8.77 13.09
N TYR A 199 -17.80 -9.74 12.28
CA TYR A 199 -16.90 -10.77 11.78
C TYR A 199 -17.16 -11.13 10.33
N ILE A 200 -16.12 -11.49 9.61
CA ILE A 200 -16.20 -12.18 8.33
C ILE A 200 -16.71 -13.60 8.59
N THR A 201 -17.64 -14.06 7.76
CA THR A 201 -18.22 -15.42 7.82
C THR A 201 -18.12 -16.19 6.51
N SER A 202 -17.99 -15.50 5.37
CA SER A 202 -17.74 -16.16 4.10
C SER A 202 -17.00 -15.23 3.13
N GLY A 203 -16.32 -15.84 2.18
CA GLY A 203 -15.61 -15.18 1.11
C GLY A 203 -15.23 -16.18 0.03
N HIS A 204 -14.54 -15.72 -1.00
CA HIS A 204 -13.97 -16.59 -2.00
C HIS A 204 -12.70 -16.03 -2.62
N ILE A 205 -11.85 -16.92 -3.11
CA ILE A 205 -10.73 -16.63 -4.02
C ILE A 205 -10.97 -17.40 -5.31
N PHE A 206 -10.81 -16.74 -6.45
CA PHE A 206 -10.70 -17.37 -7.75
C PHE A 206 -9.27 -17.24 -8.25
N LEU A 207 -8.62 -18.37 -8.52
CA LEU A 207 -7.29 -18.44 -9.10
C LEU A 207 -7.38 -18.68 -10.60
N ASN A 208 -6.60 -17.96 -11.39
CA ASN A 208 -6.63 -18.04 -12.84
C ASN A 208 -5.69 -19.15 -13.34
N GLY A 209 -6.28 -20.29 -13.69
CA GLY A 209 -5.53 -21.44 -14.22
C GLY A 209 -4.98 -21.23 -15.64
N LEU A 210 -5.38 -20.16 -16.34
CA LEU A 210 -4.77 -19.81 -17.64
C LEU A 210 -3.27 -19.56 -17.53
N TYR A 211 -2.83 -19.03 -16.39
CA TYR A 211 -1.42 -18.74 -16.11
C TYR A 211 -0.68 -19.93 -15.51
N PHE A 212 -1.27 -21.12 -15.45
CA PHE A 212 -0.59 -22.35 -15.05
C PHE A 212 -0.98 -23.47 -15.99
N ASN A 213 -0.55 -23.34 -17.24
CA ASN A 213 -1.00 -24.14 -18.38
C ASN A 213 0.06 -25.13 -18.89
N GLY A 214 1.28 -25.09 -18.36
CA GLY A 214 2.37 -26.02 -18.68
C GLY A 214 2.92 -25.82 -20.10
N ASN A 215 2.74 -24.63 -20.67
CA ASN A 215 3.26 -24.26 -21.96
C ASN A 215 4.50 -23.38 -21.79
N ASP A 216 5.68 -24.00 -21.87
CA ASP A 216 6.96 -23.28 -21.74
C ASP A 216 7.17 -22.16 -22.77
N SER A 217 6.42 -22.17 -23.87
CA SER A 217 6.43 -21.08 -24.87
C SER A 217 5.56 -19.89 -24.49
N ASP A 218 4.67 -20.04 -23.51
CA ASP A 218 3.84 -18.97 -22.98
C ASP A 218 4.62 -18.19 -21.92
N ILE A 219 5.02 -16.96 -22.28
CA ILE A 219 5.76 -16.07 -21.38
C ILE A 219 4.97 -15.68 -20.12
N THR A 220 3.66 -15.93 -20.09
CA THR A 220 2.79 -15.68 -18.95
C THR A 220 2.54 -16.92 -18.08
N ASP A 221 2.98 -18.11 -18.52
CA ASP A 221 2.85 -19.35 -17.73
C ASP A 221 3.69 -19.26 -16.45
N LEU A 222 3.12 -19.60 -15.32
CA LEU A 222 3.72 -19.44 -14.01
C LEU A 222 4.41 -20.73 -13.60
N GLU A 223 5.49 -20.60 -12.83
CA GLU A 223 6.00 -21.72 -12.06
C GLU A 223 5.08 -21.98 -10.86
N LEU A 224 5.11 -23.20 -10.31
CA LEU A 224 4.26 -23.55 -9.16
C LEU A 224 4.49 -22.60 -7.97
N ILE A 225 5.74 -22.18 -7.75
CA ILE A 225 6.09 -21.23 -6.69
C ILE A 225 5.47 -19.84 -6.92
N ASP A 226 5.36 -19.42 -8.18
CA ASP A 226 4.75 -18.14 -8.53
C ASP A 226 3.22 -18.20 -8.31
N LEU A 227 2.59 -19.33 -8.66
CA LEU A 227 1.18 -19.57 -8.38
C LEU A 227 0.88 -19.64 -6.88
N MET A 228 1.79 -20.24 -6.10
CA MET A 228 1.72 -20.27 -4.64
C MET A 228 1.83 -18.87 -4.05
N ALA A 229 2.76 -18.04 -4.50
CA ALA A 229 2.88 -16.65 -4.06
C ALA A 229 1.60 -15.84 -4.31
N ILE A 230 0.98 -15.99 -5.50
CA ILE A 230 -0.32 -15.38 -5.79
C ILE A 230 -1.40 -15.91 -4.83
N THR A 231 -1.42 -17.21 -4.56
CA THR A 231 -2.39 -17.81 -3.63
C THR A 231 -2.21 -17.26 -2.22
N VAL A 232 -0.98 -17.13 -1.74
CA VAL A 232 -0.64 -16.53 -0.44
C VAL A 232 -1.12 -15.08 -0.37
N HIS A 233 -0.88 -14.29 -1.41
CA HIS A 233 -1.34 -12.90 -1.52
C HIS A 233 -2.88 -12.79 -1.43
N GLU A 234 -3.61 -13.57 -2.23
CA GLU A 234 -5.07 -13.53 -2.22
C GLU A 234 -5.65 -14.02 -0.86
N ILE A 235 -4.96 -14.93 -0.16
CA ILE A 235 -5.33 -15.33 1.21
C ILE A 235 -5.14 -14.17 2.19
N GLY A 236 -4.10 -13.35 2.04
CA GLY A 236 -3.92 -12.14 2.86
C GLY A 236 -5.13 -11.22 2.75
N HIS A 237 -5.61 -10.98 1.54
CA HIS A 237 -6.87 -10.26 1.33
C HIS A 237 -8.09 -10.96 1.92
N ALA A 238 -8.18 -12.30 1.82
CA ALA A 238 -9.24 -13.06 2.46
C ALA A 238 -9.23 -12.94 3.98
N LEU A 239 -8.06 -12.73 4.59
CA LEU A 239 -7.87 -12.43 6.01
C LEU A 239 -8.10 -10.96 6.35
N GLY A 240 -8.41 -10.12 5.37
CA GLY A 240 -8.74 -8.72 5.55
C GLY A 240 -7.55 -7.77 5.44
N LEU A 241 -6.39 -8.20 4.92
CA LEU A 241 -5.29 -7.29 4.59
C LEU A 241 -5.56 -6.62 3.24
N ASP A 242 -5.08 -5.40 3.08
CA ASP A 242 -5.08 -4.66 1.82
C ASP A 242 -3.65 -4.54 1.27
N HIS A 243 -3.53 -3.98 0.08
CA HIS A 243 -2.26 -3.80 -0.56
C HIS A 243 -1.32 -2.86 0.21
N ASN A 244 -0.02 -3.15 0.12
CA ASN A 244 1.04 -2.26 0.56
C ASN A 244 1.93 -1.84 -0.62
N LEU A 245 2.33 -0.58 -0.65
CA LEU A 245 3.07 0.05 -1.76
C LEU A 245 4.44 0.60 -1.37
N PHE A 246 4.93 0.34 -0.14
CA PHE A 246 6.33 0.66 0.15
C PHE A 246 7.24 -0.08 -0.86
N HIS A 247 8.38 0.54 -1.20
CA HIS A 247 9.29 0.10 -2.26
C HIS A 247 8.75 0.13 -3.71
N TYR A 248 7.70 0.90 -4.00
CA TYR A 248 7.24 1.07 -5.39
C TYR A 248 8.35 1.51 -6.38
N GLU A 249 9.27 2.40 -5.97
CA GLU A 249 10.43 2.78 -6.80
C GLU A 249 11.30 1.58 -7.17
N MET A 250 11.49 0.64 -6.24
CA MET A 250 12.25 -0.58 -6.47
C MET A 250 11.57 -1.45 -7.52
N TYR A 251 10.26 -1.68 -7.38
CA TYR A 251 9.46 -2.36 -8.40
C TYR A 251 9.66 -1.73 -9.79
N LYS A 252 9.55 -0.40 -9.92
CA LYS A 252 9.81 0.28 -11.21
C LYS A 252 11.22 0.03 -11.73
N LYS A 253 12.24 0.11 -10.88
CA LYS A 253 13.64 -0.07 -11.30
C LYS A 253 13.92 -1.52 -11.75
N ILE A 254 13.31 -2.52 -11.11
CA ILE A 254 13.34 -3.92 -11.55
C ILE A 254 12.68 -4.04 -12.93
N LEU A 255 11.49 -3.46 -13.08
CA LEU A 255 10.74 -3.48 -14.34
C LEU A 255 11.50 -2.85 -15.51
N GLN A 256 12.28 -1.80 -15.25
CA GLN A 256 13.12 -1.12 -16.23
C GLN A 256 14.42 -1.87 -16.54
N GLY A 257 14.70 -2.97 -15.85
CA GLY A 257 15.96 -3.73 -15.97
C GLY A 257 17.17 -2.98 -15.42
N THR A 258 16.95 -1.95 -14.61
CA THR A 258 18.05 -1.20 -13.96
C THR A 258 18.50 -1.84 -12.65
N HIS A 259 17.68 -2.73 -12.08
CA HIS A 259 17.99 -3.54 -10.91
C HIS A 259 17.70 -5.00 -11.18
N SER A 260 18.41 -5.89 -10.50
CA SER A 260 18.20 -7.32 -10.57
C SER A 260 16.79 -7.68 -10.10
N ARG A 261 16.19 -8.72 -10.70
CA ARG A 261 14.93 -9.28 -10.21
C ARG A 261 15.02 -9.75 -8.76
N SER A 262 16.20 -10.14 -8.27
CA SER A 262 16.39 -10.56 -6.86
C SER A 262 16.01 -9.49 -5.83
N TYR A 263 15.92 -8.22 -6.22
CA TYR A 263 15.42 -7.13 -5.35
C TYR A 263 13.91 -7.22 -5.10
N SER A 264 13.17 -8.06 -5.83
CA SER A 264 11.75 -8.26 -5.53
C SER A 264 11.54 -8.78 -4.11
N ARG A 265 12.53 -9.44 -3.49
CA ARG A 265 12.53 -9.89 -2.09
C ARG A 265 12.28 -8.84 -1.01
N TYR A 266 12.30 -7.55 -1.37
CA TYR A 266 11.96 -6.47 -0.46
C TYR A 266 10.54 -5.94 -0.68
N LEU A 267 9.83 -6.39 -1.72
CA LEU A 267 8.43 -6.01 -1.97
C LEU A 267 7.53 -6.83 -1.04
N PRO A 268 6.60 -6.19 -0.30
CA PRO A 268 5.74 -6.88 0.66
C PRO A 268 4.91 -7.97 -0.02
N THR A 269 4.47 -8.96 0.77
CA THR A 269 3.64 -10.05 0.23
C THR A 269 2.33 -9.48 -0.30
N MET A 270 1.78 -8.46 0.35
CA MET A 270 0.63 -7.68 -0.12
C MET A 270 0.96 -6.61 -1.17
N PHE A 271 2.07 -6.69 -1.91
CA PHE A 271 2.32 -5.78 -3.02
C PHE A 271 1.38 -6.07 -4.22
N PRO A 272 0.70 -5.06 -4.81
CA PRO A 272 -0.38 -5.25 -5.79
C PRO A 272 0.05 -5.74 -7.20
N ARG A 273 1.34 -6.01 -7.38
CA ARG A 273 1.90 -6.46 -8.66
C ARG A 273 2.92 -7.56 -8.43
N PHE A 274 2.75 -8.62 -9.20
CA PHE A 274 3.61 -9.76 -9.14
C PHE A 274 4.80 -9.64 -10.10
N ILE A 275 5.99 -10.00 -9.64
CA ILE A 275 7.19 -10.14 -10.47
C ILE A 275 7.44 -11.65 -10.68
N LYS A 276 7.14 -12.14 -11.88
CA LYS A 276 7.37 -13.54 -12.31
C LYS A 276 8.83 -13.98 -12.08
N THR A 277 9.05 -15.27 -11.83
CA THR A 277 10.36 -15.94 -11.64
C THR A 277 11.09 -15.57 -10.35
N THR A 278 10.38 -15.01 -9.38
CA THR A 278 10.96 -14.69 -8.07
C THR A 278 10.10 -15.14 -6.90
N GLY A 279 8.98 -15.85 -7.13
CA GLY A 279 7.93 -16.11 -6.13
C GLY A 279 8.39 -16.69 -4.78
N GLN A 280 9.60 -17.24 -4.68
CA GLN A 280 10.22 -17.69 -3.43
C GLN A 280 10.15 -16.65 -2.28
N HIS A 281 10.29 -15.35 -2.55
CA HIS A 281 10.20 -14.33 -1.50
C HIS A 281 8.76 -13.93 -1.13
N LEU A 282 7.78 -14.23 -1.98
CA LEU A 282 6.36 -13.90 -1.77
C LEU A 282 5.58 -15.09 -1.17
N VAL A 283 6.20 -16.27 -1.08
CA VAL A 283 5.69 -17.38 -0.27
C VAL A 283 6.17 -17.33 1.18
N SER A 284 6.87 -16.26 1.57
CA SER A 284 7.10 -15.87 2.96
C SER A 284 6.36 -14.57 3.23
N LEU A 285 5.91 -14.37 4.48
CA LEU A 285 5.29 -13.11 4.89
C LEU A 285 6.38 -12.08 5.21
N HIS A 286 6.19 -10.85 4.74
CA HIS A 286 7.09 -9.76 5.12
C HIS A 286 6.74 -9.26 6.53
N PRO A 287 7.67 -8.58 7.23
CA PRO A 287 7.43 -8.06 8.57
C PRO A 287 6.17 -7.19 8.68
N ASP A 288 5.84 -6.41 7.64
CA ASP A 288 4.61 -5.62 7.56
C ASP A 288 3.33 -6.47 7.61
N ASP A 289 3.31 -7.56 6.83
CA ASP A 289 2.17 -8.46 6.75
C ASP A 289 1.96 -9.16 8.11
N ILE A 290 3.05 -9.58 8.75
CA ILE A 290 3.04 -10.21 10.08
C ILE A 290 2.59 -9.21 11.15
N ALA A 291 3.12 -7.98 11.14
CA ALA A 291 2.77 -6.93 12.10
C ALA A 291 1.28 -6.58 11.98
N THR A 292 0.81 -6.37 10.75
CA THR A 292 -0.60 -6.06 10.47
C THR A 292 -1.51 -7.22 10.90
N LEU A 293 -1.14 -8.46 10.60
CA LEU A 293 -1.95 -9.62 10.99
C LEU A 293 -2.02 -9.81 12.51
N LYS A 294 -0.89 -9.69 13.22
CA LYS A 294 -0.85 -9.72 14.69
C LYS A 294 -1.66 -8.57 15.28
N TRP A 295 -1.58 -7.40 14.68
CA TRP A 295 -2.36 -6.26 15.11
C TRP A 295 -3.88 -6.48 14.91
N MET A 296 -4.29 -7.11 13.81
CA MET A 296 -5.70 -7.41 13.53
C MET A 296 -6.28 -8.54 14.39
N TYR A 297 -5.50 -9.60 14.63
CA TYR A 297 -5.97 -10.87 15.19
C TYR A 297 -5.36 -11.25 16.54
N GLY A 298 -4.29 -10.57 16.95
CA GLY A 298 -3.50 -10.91 18.12
C GLY A 298 -4.12 -10.50 19.44
N ASP A 299 -3.82 -11.26 20.48
CA ASP A 299 -4.12 -10.87 21.87
C ASP A 299 -3.11 -9.84 22.38
N SER A 300 -1.88 -9.88 21.88
CA SER A 300 -0.87 -8.84 22.10
C SER A 300 -0.90 -7.81 20.96
N GLU A 301 -1.22 -6.56 21.30
CA GLU A 301 -1.11 -5.43 20.38
C GLU A 301 0.40 -5.19 20.12
N PRO A 302 0.89 -5.26 18.87
CA PRO A 302 2.24 -4.82 18.55
C PRO A 302 2.38 -3.33 18.87
N TYR A 303 3.61 -2.87 19.15
CA TYR A 303 3.87 -1.45 19.32
C TYR A 303 3.49 -0.69 18.05
N THR A 304 2.97 0.52 18.21
CA THR A 304 2.55 1.35 17.08
C THR A 304 3.32 2.66 17.02
N ILE A 305 3.50 3.17 15.81
CA ILE A 305 3.94 4.54 15.54
C ILE A 305 2.77 5.28 14.91
N SER A 306 2.30 6.36 15.55
CA SER A 306 1.13 7.10 15.11
C SER A 306 1.36 8.61 15.00
N GLY A 307 0.58 9.23 14.13
CA GLY A 307 0.62 10.67 13.91
C GLY A 307 -0.35 11.10 12.80
N ASN A 308 -0.24 12.35 12.40
CA ASN A 308 -1.03 12.93 11.32
C ASN A 308 -0.12 13.53 10.26
N VAL A 309 -0.56 13.48 9.00
CA VAL A 309 0.10 14.15 7.89
C VAL A 309 -0.68 15.40 7.50
N TYR A 310 -0.01 16.54 7.47
CA TYR A 310 -0.58 17.84 7.09
C TYR A 310 0.14 18.41 5.87
N ASP A 311 -0.53 19.25 5.08
CA ASP A 311 0.16 20.14 4.17
C ASP A 311 0.71 21.37 4.89
N ALA A 312 1.41 22.22 4.14
CA ALA A 312 1.95 23.46 4.64
C ALA A 312 0.93 24.47 5.20
N ASN A 313 -0.36 24.29 4.92
CA ASN A 313 -1.45 25.12 5.44
C ASN A 313 -2.10 24.50 6.68
N GLY A 314 -1.60 23.37 7.17
CA GLY A 314 -2.20 22.60 8.27
C GLY A 314 -3.44 21.80 7.85
N ILE A 315 -3.63 21.55 6.56
CA ILE A 315 -4.74 20.74 6.04
C ILE A 315 -4.31 19.27 6.06
N PRO A 316 -5.04 18.37 6.74
CA PRO A 316 -4.69 16.97 6.77
C PRO A 316 -4.71 16.33 5.37
N GLN A 317 -3.75 15.44 5.10
CA GLN A 317 -3.54 14.85 3.77
C GLN A 317 -3.96 13.39 3.73
N ASN A 318 -4.79 13.01 2.77
CA ASN A 318 -5.23 11.63 2.60
C ASN A 318 -4.43 10.90 1.50
N THR A 319 -4.60 9.58 1.41
CA THR A 319 -4.08 8.77 0.30
C THR A 319 -2.55 8.77 0.15
N LEU A 320 -1.83 8.91 1.26
CA LEU A 320 -0.37 8.83 1.33
C LEU A 320 0.06 7.53 1.98
N VAL A 321 1.16 6.94 1.55
CA VAL A 321 1.79 5.81 2.24
C VAL A 321 2.79 6.37 3.23
N VAL A 322 2.57 6.12 4.51
CA VAL A 322 3.55 6.38 5.57
C VAL A 322 4.25 5.08 5.88
N THR A 323 5.58 5.07 5.82
CA THR A 323 6.42 3.89 6.04
C THR A 323 7.34 4.11 7.23
N ALA A 324 7.29 3.22 8.21
CA ALA A 324 8.30 3.09 9.25
C ALA A 324 9.36 2.07 8.80
N ARG A 325 10.63 2.47 8.83
CA ARG A 325 11.76 1.64 8.41
C ARG A 325 12.74 1.48 9.54
N ASP A 326 13.09 0.25 9.88
CA ASP A 326 14.16 0.00 10.83
C ASP A 326 15.47 0.59 10.29
N THR A 327 16.14 1.42 11.09
CA THR A 327 17.37 2.11 10.66
C THR A 327 18.54 1.18 10.43
N SER A 328 18.57 0.01 11.08
CA SER A 328 19.61 -1.01 10.90
C SER A 328 19.37 -1.86 9.64
N SER A 329 18.11 -2.04 9.22
CA SER A 329 17.75 -2.86 8.05
C SER A 329 16.49 -2.36 7.35
N SER A 330 16.60 -1.17 6.79
CA SER A 330 15.51 -0.34 6.26
C SER A 330 14.80 -0.88 5.02
N LEU A 331 15.35 -1.90 4.36
CA LEU A 331 14.70 -2.60 3.25
C LEU A 331 14.02 -3.90 3.68
N CYS A 332 14.49 -4.55 4.74
CA CYS A 332 13.92 -5.81 5.20
C CYS A 332 12.80 -5.59 6.21
N TYR A 333 12.98 -4.64 7.12
CA TYR A 333 12.05 -4.34 8.20
C TYR A 333 11.43 -2.97 7.92
N SER A 334 10.45 -3.00 7.02
CA SER A 334 9.58 -1.88 6.71
C SER A 334 8.15 -2.24 7.04
N TYR A 335 7.42 -1.26 7.53
CA TYR A 335 6.02 -1.35 7.93
C TYR A 335 5.33 -0.12 7.36
N ALA A 336 4.15 -0.25 6.76
CA ALA A 336 3.48 0.91 6.20
C ALA A 336 1.97 0.86 6.34
N GLN A 337 1.39 2.06 6.39
CA GLN A 337 -0.04 2.26 6.34
C GLN A 337 -0.34 3.41 5.38
N ALA A 338 -1.45 3.31 4.67
CA ALA A 338 -2.00 4.44 3.95
C ALA A 338 -2.79 5.36 4.91
N THR A 339 -2.55 6.67 4.87
CA THR A 339 -3.33 7.65 5.62
C THR A 339 -4.82 7.53 5.29
N SER A 340 -5.69 7.73 6.28
CA SER A 340 -7.16 7.63 6.10
C SER A 340 -7.68 6.24 5.72
N ILE A 341 -6.92 5.15 5.90
CA ILE A 341 -7.39 3.77 5.67
C ILE A 341 -8.60 3.39 6.56
N MET A 342 -8.78 4.13 7.67
CA MET A 342 -9.98 4.14 8.51
C MET A 342 -11.28 4.34 7.73
N CYS A 343 -11.18 4.86 6.51
CA CYS A 343 -12.31 5.18 5.65
C CYS A 343 -12.67 4.10 4.61
N SER A 344 -12.15 2.88 4.76
CA SER A 344 -12.37 1.78 3.82
C SER A 344 -13.78 1.18 3.93
N ASP A 345 -14.71 1.71 3.13
CA ASP A 345 -16.07 1.21 3.05
C ASP A 345 -16.17 -0.10 2.24
N MET A 346 -16.97 -1.05 2.73
CA MET A 346 -17.37 -2.21 1.94
C MET A 346 -18.58 -1.83 1.05
N ASN A 347 -18.60 -2.23 -0.22
CA ASN A 347 -19.76 -1.97 -1.08
C ASN A 347 -20.77 -3.12 -0.95
N THR A 348 -22.03 -2.82 -0.66
CA THR A 348 -23.06 -3.86 -0.47
C THR A 348 -23.71 -4.34 -1.77
N GLU A 349 -23.53 -3.64 -2.89
CA GLU A 349 -24.15 -4.01 -4.15
C GLU A 349 -23.32 -5.05 -4.91
N SER A 350 -24.01 -6.03 -5.48
CA SER A 350 -23.44 -7.08 -6.34
C SER A 350 -22.69 -6.55 -7.56
N SER A 351 -22.96 -5.31 -7.97
CA SER A 351 -22.33 -4.60 -9.07
C SER A 351 -21.01 -3.93 -8.69
N GLY A 352 -20.71 -3.83 -7.39
CA GLY A 352 -19.63 -2.99 -6.85
C GLY A 352 -19.83 -1.48 -7.08
N LYS A 353 -21.01 -1.06 -7.56
CA LYS A 353 -21.36 0.31 -7.97
C LYS A 353 -22.63 0.80 -7.26
N GLY A 354 -22.73 0.52 -5.97
CA GLY A 354 -23.85 0.98 -5.14
C GLY A 354 -23.61 2.24 -4.34
N SER A 355 -24.70 2.96 -4.02
CA SER A 355 -24.73 4.04 -3.02
C SER A 355 -24.83 3.53 -1.58
N ASN A 356 -25.06 2.22 -1.42
CA ASN A 356 -25.15 1.54 -0.13
C ASN A 356 -23.78 0.98 0.22
N TYR A 357 -22.99 1.81 0.89
CA TYR A 357 -21.74 1.41 1.49
C TYR A 357 -22.03 0.88 2.90
N TYR A 358 -21.25 -0.10 3.36
CA TYR A 358 -21.04 -0.33 4.79
C TYR A 358 -20.34 0.93 5.28
N ASN A 359 -21.14 1.93 5.63
CA ASN A 359 -20.60 3.24 5.92
C ASN A 359 -19.88 3.18 7.25
N GLY A 360 -18.57 3.36 7.21
CA GLY A 360 -17.94 4.12 8.26
C GLY A 360 -18.60 5.50 8.25
N LYS A 361 -19.69 5.71 9.01
CA LYS A 361 -20.24 7.06 9.18
C LYS A 361 -19.21 8.03 9.79
N HIS A 362 -18.09 7.50 10.29
CA HIS A 362 -16.92 8.22 10.78
C HIS A 362 -15.90 8.62 9.71
N CYS A 363 -16.06 8.23 8.44
CA CYS A 363 -15.21 8.69 7.34
C CYS A 363 -15.38 10.18 7.00
N MET A 364 -16.34 10.86 7.65
CA MET A 364 -16.77 12.23 7.36
C MET A 364 -16.54 13.20 8.52
N ASP A 365 -16.03 12.72 9.66
CA ASP A 365 -15.51 13.61 10.68
C ASP A 365 -14.09 13.97 10.23
N GLU A 366 -13.84 15.24 9.89
CA GLU A 366 -12.54 15.75 9.39
C GLU A 366 -11.34 15.32 10.25
N ASP A 367 -11.61 14.97 11.52
CA ASP A 367 -10.67 14.59 12.56
C ASP A 367 -9.83 13.33 12.29
N SER A 368 -10.19 12.48 11.31
CA SER A 368 -9.40 11.28 10.95
C SER A 368 -8.70 11.38 9.59
N MET A 369 -8.77 12.53 8.93
CA MET A 369 -8.01 12.77 7.71
C MET A 369 -6.52 12.90 8.05
N GLY A 370 -5.64 12.30 7.25
CA GLY A 370 -4.19 12.36 7.47
C GLY A 370 -3.64 11.54 8.63
N TYR A 371 -4.49 10.99 9.49
CA TYR A 371 -4.07 10.07 10.52
C TYR A 371 -3.44 8.80 9.92
N TYR A 372 -2.36 8.35 10.55
CA TYR A 372 -1.73 7.06 10.33
C TYR A 372 -1.32 6.41 11.67
N GLN A 373 -1.24 5.09 11.66
CA GLN A 373 -0.74 4.24 12.73
C GLN A 373 -0.15 2.97 12.15
N ILE A 374 1.15 2.77 12.37
CA ILE A 374 1.91 1.68 11.78
C ILE A 374 2.27 0.69 12.88
N PRO A 375 1.82 -0.57 12.81
CA PRO A 375 2.22 -1.59 13.77
C PRO A 375 3.65 -2.04 13.41
N VAL A 376 4.50 -2.18 14.42
CA VAL A 376 5.86 -2.70 14.27
C VAL A 376 6.06 -3.92 15.17
N LEU A 377 6.92 -4.84 14.74
CA LEU A 377 7.12 -6.09 15.49
C LEU A 377 8.02 -5.94 16.70
N ASP A 378 9.00 -5.03 16.62
CA ASP A 378 10.12 -5.00 17.55
C ASP A 378 10.35 -3.59 18.10
N SER A 379 10.92 -3.52 19.30
CA SER A 379 11.56 -2.30 19.80
C SER A 379 12.75 -1.96 18.91
N GLY A 380 12.97 -0.68 18.62
CA GLY A 380 14.04 -0.32 17.69
C GLY A 380 14.10 1.15 17.38
N LYS A 381 14.93 1.47 16.38
CA LYS A 381 15.09 2.82 15.86
C LYS A 381 14.55 2.85 14.45
N TYR A 382 13.58 3.70 14.22
CA TYR A 382 12.86 3.78 12.97
C TYR A 382 13.05 5.15 12.32
N SER A 383 13.17 5.17 10.99
CA SER A 383 12.91 6.38 10.20
C SER A 383 11.50 6.32 9.64
N ILE A 384 10.79 7.45 9.62
CA ILE A 384 9.46 7.54 9.03
C ILE A 384 9.55 8.32 7.73
N ASP A 385 9.05 7.75 6.64
CA ASP A 385 8.95 8.42 5.34
C ASP A 385 7.53 8.40 4.78
N ILE A 386 7.19 9.44 4.03
CA ILE A 386 5.91 9.59 3.35
C ILE A 386 6.11 9.56 1.84
N GLN A 387 5.24 8.84 1.15
CA GLN A 387 5.21 8.78 -0.30
C GLN A 387 3.78 8.93 -0.82
N GLU A 388 3.64 9.53 -1.99
CA GLU A 388 2.36 9.50 -2.71
C GLU A 388 1.95 8.06 -3.04
N ILE A 389 0.66 7.81 -3.31
CA ILE A 389 0.20 6.58 -3.98
C ILE A 389 0.14 6.84 -5.49
N PRO A 390 0.81 6.04 -6.36
CA PRO A 390 0.76 6.27 -7.79
C PRO A 390 -0.68 6.20 -8.30
N ASP A 391 -1.05 7.06 -9.26
CA ASP A 391 -2.42 7.14 -9.79
C ASP A 391 -3.03 5.78 -10.15
N PHE A 392 -2.26 4.92 -10.82
CA PHE A 392 -2.74 3.63 -11.28
C PHE A 392 -2.91 2.58 -10.17
N PHE A 393 -2.48 2.88 -8.94
CA PHE A 393 -2.70 2.06 -7.75
C PHE A 393 -3.73 2.66 -6.78
N LYS A 394 -4.27 3.85 -7.06
CA LYS A 394 -5.32 4.47 -6.23
C LYS A 394 -6.59 3.61 -6.12
N THR A 395 -6.80 2.68 -7.06
CA THR A 395 -7.90 1.70 -7.03
C THR A 395 -7.51 0.35 -6.43
N ALA A 396 -6.22 0.13 -6.16
CA ALA A 396 -5.68 -1.11 -5.63
C ALA A 396 -5.65 -1.10 -4.10
N ILE A 397 -5.26 0.03 -3.49
CA ILE A 397 -5.44 0.25 -2.04
C ILE A 397 -6.87 0.75 -1.80
N ALA A 398 -7.43 0.45 -0.63
CA ALA A 398 -8.79 0.70 -0.21
C ALA A 398 -9.31 2.03 -0.74
N LYS A 399 -10.55 1.98 -1.25
CA LYS A 399 -11.15 3.03 -2.08
C LYS A 399 -11.09 4.40 -1.40
N PHE A 400 -10.06 5.17 -1.75
CA PHE A 400 -9.99 6.59 -1.43
C PHE A 400 -11.08 7.35 -2.20
N ASP A 401 -11.61 8.42 -1.62
CA ASP A 401 -12.49 9.35 -2.33
C ASP A 401 -11.76 9.84 -3.60
N SER A 402 -12.46 9.88 -4.73
CA SER A 402 -11.98 10.41 -6.01
C SER A 402 -11.41 11.83 -5.99
N ASN A 403 -11.64 12.61 -4.92
CA ASN A 403 -11.10 13.96 -4.73
C ASN A 403 -9.69 13.97 -4.11
N ILE A 404 -8.82 13.07 -4.54
CA ILE A 404 -7.43 12.97 -4.05
C ILE A 404 -6.65 14.17 -4.57
N HIS A 405 -6.04 14.90 -3.64
CA HIS A 405 -5.11 15.96 -3.97
C HIS A 405 -3.72 15.33 -4.21
N GLU A 406 -3.06 15.71 -5.31
CA GLU A 406 -1.61 15.49 -5.45
C GLU A 406 -0.92 16.09 -4.22
N ILE A 407 0.10 15.42 -3.68
CA ILE A 407 0.86 15.99 -2.56
C ILE A 407 1.38 17.37 -2.96
N PRO A 408 1.18 18.40 -2.12
CA PRO A 408 1.64 19.77 -2.41
C PRO A 408 3.18 19.92 -2.39
N GLY A 409 3.91 18.81 -2.29
CA GLY A 409 5.36 18.71 -2.15
C GLY A 409 5.89 17.37 -2.65
N GLY A 410 7.15 17.06 -2.33
CA GLY A 410 7.75 15.75 -2.62
C GLY A 410 7.55 14.76 -1.47
N ALA A 411 8.10 13.56 -1.61
CA ALA A 411 8.27 12.65 -0.49
C ALA A 411 9.24 13.24 0.54
N GLU A 412 8.98 12.93 1.81
CA GLU A 412 9.58 13.60 2.96
C GLU A 412 9.77 12.63 4.12
N PHE A 413 10.75 12.94 4.97
CA PHE A 413 10.99 12.23 6.22
C PHE A 413 10.42 13.00 7.40
N TYR A 414 9.99 12.29 8.43
CA TYR A 414 9.69 12.91 9.72
C TYR A 414 10.94 13.59 10.32
N ASN A 415 10.73 14.78 10.88
CA ASN A 415 11.73 15.49 11.65
C ASN A 415 11.23 16.08 12.97
N PHE A 416 12.15 16.18 13.94
CA PHE A 416 11.87 16.76 15.24
C PHE A 416 11.75 18.28 15.11
N ASN A 417 10.53 18.80 15.31
CA ASN A 417 10.10 20.16 14.96
C ASN A 417 9.91 20.38 13.47
N ASP A 418 9.34 19.40 12.79
CA ASP A 418 8.90 19.48 11.40
C ASP A 418 8.31 20.86 11.08
N ASP A 419 9.00 21.61 10.21
CA ASP A 419 8.64 22.96 9.80
C ASP A 419 8.70 23.13 8.27
N LEU A 420 7.92 24.07 7.74
CA LEU A 420 7.75 24.28 6.29
C LEU A 420 9.03 24.60 5.50
N ASN A 421 10.14 24.90 6.20
CA ASN A 421 11.42 25.32 5.62
C ASN A 421 12.56 24.37 5.97
N GLU A 422 12.27 23.19 6.54
CA GLU A 422 13.30 22.23 6.84
C GLU A 422 13.83 21.54 5.58
N ASP A 423 15.00 20.92 5.73
CA ASP A 423 15.52 20.05 4.68
C ASP A 423 14.82 18.70 4.79
N ALA A 424 13.91 18.43 3.84
CA ALA A 424 13.11 17.21 3.73
C ALA A 424 13.94 15.90 3.66
N LEU A 425 15.28 15.98 3.58
CA LEU A 425 16.19 14.83 3.62
C LEU A 425 16.90 14.64 4.98
N ILE A 426 16.75 15.57 5.92
CA ILE A 426 17.07 15.33 7.33
C ILE A 426 16.07 14.28 7.82
N LEU A 427 16.56 13.37 8.65
CA LEU A 427 15.77 12.25 9.16
C LEU A 427 16.10 12.12 10.62
N ASN A 428 15.05 12.22 11.43
CA ASN A 428 15.10 11.92 12.85
C ASN A 428 14.69 10.48 13.08
N GLU A 429 15.31 9.86 14.09
CA GLU A 429 14.97 8.50 14.50
C GLU A 429 13.83 8.57 15.51
N VAL A 430 12.78 7.78 15.26
CA VAL A 430 11.76 7.44 16.25
C VAL A 430 12.26 6.21 17.00
N ILE A 431 12.30 6.27 18.33
CA ILE A 431 12.82 5.18 19.15
C ILE A 431 11.66 4.52 19.89
N ILE A 432 11.46 3.23 19.64
CA ILE A 432 10.46 2.40 20.33
C ILE A 432 11.18 1.59 21.38
N HIS A 433 10.80 1.79 22.64
CA HIS A 433 11.45 1.10 23.76
C HIS A 433 10.61 -0.02 24.36
N ASP A 434 9.32 0.19 24.61
CA ASP A 434 8.32 -0.86 24.92
C ASP A 434 6.90 -0.22 24.98
N ASP A 435 6.68 0.82 24.18
CA ASP A 435 5.51 1.68 24.24
C ASP A 435 5.20 2.25 22.85
N ASP A 436 3.91 2.48 22.63
CA ASP A 436 3.42 3.19 21.47
C ASP A 436 4.07 4.58 21.38
N GLN A 437 4.45 4.96 20.15
CA GLN A 437 4.99 6.28 19.86
C GLN A 437 3.92 7.09 19.13
N ASP A 438 3.30 8.01 19.86
CA ASP A 438 2.25 8.89 19.34
C ASP A 438 2.76 10.32 19.09
N GLY A 439 2.02 11.07 18.27
CA GLY A 439 2.33 12.47 17.98
C GLY A 439 3.53 12.64 17.05
N ILE A 440 3.79 11.64 16.21
CA ILE A 440 4.79 11.71 15.14
C ILE A 440 4.12 12.37 13.92
N ASP A 441 3.69 13.62 14.10
CA ASP A 441 3.06 14.40 13.04
C ASP A 441 4.08 14.83 11.99
N ILE A 442 3.66 14.86 10.72
CA ILE A 442 4.51 15.24 9.58
C ILE A 442 3.84 16.38 8.80
N THR A 443 4.60 17.44 8.50
CA THR A 443 4.10 18.61 7.76
C THR A 443 4.79 18.72 6.41
N LEU A 444 4.05 18.43 5.34
CA LEU A 444 4.62 18.42 3.99
C LEU A 444 5.19 19.79 3.60
N ALA A 445 6.48 19.80 3.24
CA ALA A 445 7.17 21.00 2.77
C ALA A 445 6.54 21.56 1.48
N THR A 446 6.49 22.89 1.37
CA THR A 446 5.99 23.56 0.15
C THR A 446 6.89 23.32 -1.07
N GLU A 447 6.31 23.31 -2.28
CA GLU A 447 7.07 23.18 -3.54
C GLU A 447 8.28 24.13 -3.68
N GLN A 448 8.27 25.30 -3.01
CA GLN A 448 9.38 26.26 -3.09
C GLN A 448 10.66 25.79 -2.39
N ASN A 449 10.54 24.92 -1.39
CA ASN A 449 11.67 24.45 -0.57
C ASN A 449 12.05 22.99 -0.86
N SER A 450 11.19 22.23 -1.56
CA SER A 450 11.47 20.82 -1.85
C SER A 450 12.53 20.67 -2.96
N PRO A 451 13.57 19.83 -2.77
CA PRO A 451 14.58 19.58 -3.79
C PRO A 451 13.96 18.91 -5.02
N LYS A 452 13.68 19.70 -6.07
CA LYS A 452 13.17 19.27 -7.39
C LYS A 452 12.16 18.10 -7.33
N LYS A 453 10.86 18.38 -7.14
CA LYS A 453 9.71 17.46 -7.34
C LYS A 453 10.08 15.97 -7.37
N LYS A 454 10.56 15.44 -6.25
CA LYS A 454 10.66 13.99 -6.09
C LYS A 454 9.40 13.57 -5.36
N GLU A 455 8.42 13.07 -6.11
CA GLU A 455 7.17 12.51 -5.55
C GLU A 455 7.44 11.32 -4.60
N ARG A 456 8.66 10.75 -4.62
CA ARG A 456 9.07 9.55 -3.87
C ARG A 456 10.54 9.61 -3.44
N ILE A 457 10.80 9.09 -2.24
CA ILE A 457 12.16 8.81 -1.75
C ILE A 457 12.66 7.56 -2.47
N GLU A 458 13.80 7.68 -3.15
CA GLU A 458 14.41 6.53 -3.80
C GLU A 458 14.96 5.58 -2.75
N PHE A 459 14.74 4.27 -2.92
CA PHE A 459 15.29 3.27 -1.99
C PHE A 459 16.83 3.32 -1.88
N THR A 460 17.50 3.82 -2.92
CA THR A 460 18.96 4.05 -2.94
C THR A 460 19.42 5.05 -1.88
N TYR A 461 18.53 5.92 -1.38
CA TYR A 461 18.80 6.77 -0.22
C TYR A 461 19.14 5.91 1.00
N PHE A 462 18.37 4.85 1.24
CA PHE A 462 18.55 3.95 2.37
C PHE A 462 19.79 3.07 2.23
N GLU A 463 20.15 2.70 1.00
CA GLU A 463 21.40 1.98 0.72
C GLU A 463 22.62 2.83 1.11
N GLN A 464 22.67 4.07 0.62
CA GLN A 464 23.84 4.94 0.81
C GLN A 464 24.00 5.41 2.25
N LYS A 465 22.89 5.74 2.92
CA LYS A 465 22.92 6.28 4.29
C LYS A 465 23.42 5.27 5.32
N ASN A 466 23.10 3.99 5.13
CA ASN A 466 23.53 2.93 6.03
C ASN A 466 24.94 2.41 5.70
N GLY A 467 25.63 3.02 4.73
CA GLY A 467 26.93 2.52 4.25
C GLY A 467 26.84 1.15 3.57
N ILE A 468 25.63 0.71 3.22
CA ILE A 468 25.37 -0.58 2.59
C ILE A 468 25.55 -0.41 1.09
N ASN A 469 26.68 -0.92 0.58
CA ASN A 469 26.85 -1.05 -0.86
C ASN A 469 26.19 -2.36 -1.33
N LEU A 470 24.88 -2.34 -1.62
CA LEU A 470 24.14 -3.52 -2.09
C LEU A 470 24.62 -4.05 -3.45
N LEU A 471 25.47 -3.30 -4.18
CA LEU A 471 26.15 -3.85 -5.35
C LEU A 471 27.23 -4.88 -4.98
N ALA A 472 27.61 -4.98 -3.70
CA ALA A 472 28.67 -5.86 -3.21
C ALA A 472 28.18 -6.97 -2.25
N GLU A 473 27.09 -6.75 -1.49
CA GLU A 473 26.57 -7.73 -0.54
C GLU A 473 25.05 -7.85 -0.67
N GLU A 474 24.56 -9.07 -0.92
CA GLU A 474 23.16 -9.39 -0.72
C GLU A 474 22.88 -9.39 0.78
N ILE A 475 22.17 -8.37 1.26
CA ILE A 475 21.56 -8.47 2.59
C ILE A 475 20.50 -9.55 2.50
N ASP A 476 20.74 -10.62 3.25
CA ASP A 476 19.77 -11.67 3.49
C ASP A 476 18.78 -11.09 4.52
N CYS A 477 17.64 -10.58 4.04
CA CYS A 477 16.51 -10.38 4.95
C CYS A 477 16.24 -11.75 5.54
N PRO A 478 16.27 -11.93 6.88
CA PRO A 478 16.05 -13.24 7.45
C PRO A 478 14.70 -13.75 6.96
N ILE A 479 14.76 -14.67 5.99
CA ILE A 479 13.60 -15.40 5.53
C ILE A 479 13.23 -16.24 6.74
N ASP A 480 12.00 -16.08 7.22
CA ASP A 480 11.56 -16.82 8.39
C ASP A 480 11.81 -18.33 8.14
N PRO A 481 12.64 -19.01 8.96
CA PRO A 481 13.07 -20.38 8.68
C PRO A 481 11.95 -21.42 8.73
N TYR A 482 10.69 -21.02 8.96
CA TYR A 482 9.56 -21.92 9.08
C TYR A 482 9.12 -22.61 7.76
N PHE A 483 9.75 -22.30 6.62
CA PHE A 483 9.33 -22.89 5.35
C PHE A 483 10.50 -23.44 4.52
N ASP A 484 10.66 -24.77 4.55
CA ASP A 484 11.56 -25.50 3.65
C ASP A 484 10.90 -25.63 2.26
N ILE A 485 11.08 -24.60 1.43
CA ILE A 485 10.62 -24.57 0.03
C ILE A 485 11.20 -25.76 -0.76
N GLU A 486 12.40 -26.24 -0.42
CA GLU A 486 13.02 -27.36 -1.14
C GLU A 486 12.19 -28.64 -0.99
N SER A 487 11.58 -28.86 0.18
CA SER A 487 10.69 -30.02 0.42
C SER A 487 9.43 -30.02 -0.46
N LEU A 488 8.96 -28.86 -0.91
CA LEU A 488 7.83 -28.71 -1.82
C LEU A 488 8.24 -28.94 -3.28
N VAL A 489 9.37 -28.36 -3.68
CA VAL A 489 9.89 -28.47 -5.03
C VAL A 489 10.39 -29.89 -5.33
N TYR A 490 10.97 -30.61 -4.37
CA TYR A 490 11.50 -31.96 -4.59
C TYR A 490 10.44 -33.05 -4.82
N ASN A 491 9.18 -32.78 -4.46
CA ASN A 491 8.08 -33.72 -4.64
C ASN A 491 7.27 -33.48 -5.93
N ALA A 492 7.53 -32.39 -6.65
CA ALA A 492 7.09 -32.21 -8.03
C ALA A 492 8.14 -32.81 -8.96
N ALA A 493 7.74 -33.65 -9.91
CA ALA A 493 8.69 -34.34 -10.80
C ALA A 493 9.60 -33.33 -11.54
N PRO A 494 10.92 -33.58 -11.64
CA PRO A 494 11.85 -32.62 -12.24
C PRO A 494 11.63 -32.53 -13.76
N ILE A 495 11.51 -31.30 -14.27
CA ILE A 495 11.53 -30.98 -15.71
C ILE A 495 12.99 -30.66 -16.08
N GLU A 496 13.56 -31.35 -17.07
CA GLU A 496 14.98 -31.18 -17.44
C GLU A 496 15.24 -29.86 -18.19
N ALA A 497 16.27 -29.14 -17.72
CA ALA A 497 16.59 -27.74 -18.05
C ALA A 497 17.31 -27.50 -19.40
N SER A 498 17.11 -28.30 -20.45
CA SER A 498 18.02 -28.29 -21.61
C SER A 498 17.58 -27.56 -22.89
N GLU A 499 16.43 -26.88 -22.98
CA GLU A 499 16.00 -26.28 -24.26
C GLU A 499 15.39 -24.88 -24.14
N ILE A 500 16.22 -23.82 -24.16
CA ILE A 500 15.74 -22.45 -24.40
C ILE A 500 16.63 -21.75 -25.43
N ALA A 501 16.17 -21.72 -26.69
CA ALA A 501 16.69 -20.83 -27.72
C ALA A 501 15.56 -20.20 -28.56
N SER A 502 15.49 -18.87 -28.48
CA SER A 502 14.96 -17.90 -29.45
C SER A 502 13.52 -18.04 -29.98
N SER A 503 12.68 -17.02 -29.75
CA SER A 503 12.42 -15.95 -30.74
C SER A 503 11.25 -15.05 -30.30
N ILE A 504 11.41 -13.74 -30.51
CA ILE A 504 10.53 -12.65 -30.04
C ILE A 504 9.81 -12.03 -31.24
N ASN A 505 8.50 -11.80 -31.13
CA ASN A 505 7.75 -10.76 -31.84
C ASN A 505 6.55 -10.35 -30.97
N ALA A 506 6.42 -9.05 -30.65
CA ALA A 506 5.45 -8.53 -29.68
C ALA A 506 4.81 -7.19 -30.12
N ALA A 507 3.62 -6.90 -29.56
CA ALA A 507 2.90 -5.62 -29.59
C ALA A 507 2.05 -5.43 -28.29
N THR A 508 1.53 -4.21 -28.05
CA THR A 508 1.23 -3.52 -26.75
C THR A 508 -0.21 -3.57 -26.21
N ASP A 509 -0.45 -3.21 -24.91
CA ASP A 509 -1.35 -2.08 -24.47
C ASP A 509 -1.64 -1.89 -22.96
N THR A 510 -1.86 -0.61 -22.59
CA THR A 510 -2.36 0.03 -21.34
C THR A 510 -3.89 0.11 -21.24
N ILE A 511 -4.54 -0.31 -20.12
CA ILE A 511 -5.96 0.02 -19.76
C ILE A 511 -6.16 -0.02 -18.22
N GLY A 512 -6.96 0.91 -17.67
CA GLY A 512 -7.35 1.01 -16.25
C GLY A 512 -8.46 0.02 -15.82
N ILE A 513 -8.41 -0.45 -14.57
CA ILE A 513 -9.28 -1.50 -14.01
C ILE A 513 -9.72 -1.10 -12.59
N THR A 514 -10.97 -1.39 -12.25
CA THR A 514 -11.64 -1.04 -10.97
C THR A 514 -11.92 -2.25 -10.06
N SER A 515 -11.01 -3.22 -9.97
CA SER A 515 -11.08 -4.26 -8.95
C SER A 515 -9.68 -4.71 -8.54
N ALA A 516 -9.50 -4.93 -7.23
CA ALA A 516 -8.25 -5.32 -6.59
C ALA A 516 -7.91 -6.79 -6.89
N GLY A 517 -7.46 -7.06 -8.12
CA GLY A 517 -6.83 -8.33 -8.48
C GLY A 517 -5.35 -8.11 -8.75
N CYS A 518 -4.51 -9.06 -8.34
CA CYS A 518 -3.10 -9.08 -8.69
C CYS A 518 -2.96 -9.24 -10.21
N SER A 519 -2.45 -8.21 -10.89
CA SER A 519 -2.22 -8.25 -12.34
C SER A 519 -0.75 -8.55 -12.62
N LEU A 520 -0.51 -9.51 -13.51
CA LEU A 520 0.83 -9.80 -14.03
C LEU A 520 1.29 -8.65 -14.93
N ASN A 521 2.47 -8.08 -14.64
CA ASN A 521 3.09 -7.09 -15.51
C ASN A 521 4.32 -7.69 -16.21
N THR A 522 4.25 -7.81 -17.54
CA THR A 522 5.37 -8.25 -18.38
C THR A 522 6.10 -7.02 -18.93
N THR A 523 7.37 -6.81 -18.62
CA THR A 523 8.11 -5.61 -19.04
C THR A 523 8.88 -5.75 -20.35
N ASN A 524 8.63 -4.82 -21.29
CA ASN A 524 9.63 -4.02 -22.05
C ASN A 524 8.99 -3.25 -23.22
N SER A 525 9.30 -1.95 -23.40
CA SER A 525 9.62 -1.37 -24.73
C SER A 525 10.15 0.07 -24.66
N LYS A 526 11.10 0.39 -25.56
CA LYS A 526 11.48 1.74 -26.00
C LYS A 526 10.88 2.02 -27.38
N LYS A 527 10.36 3.24 -27.55
CA LYS A 527 9.70 3.80 -28.74
C LYS A 527 10.54 3.72 -30.03
N HIS A 528 9.92 3.34 -31.15
CA HIS A 528 9.93 4.20 -32.33
C HIS A 528 8.73 3.98 -33.27
N LEU A 529 8.27 5.11 -33.79
CA LEU A 529 7.08 5.37 -34.60
C LEU A 529 7.08 4.64 -35.96
N SER A 530 6.02 3.90 -36.29
CA SER A 530 5.65 3.63 -37.69
C SER A 530 4.13 3.66 -37.90
N LYS A 531 3.75 4.52 -38.84
CA LYS A 531 2.39 4.92 -39.24
C LYS A 531 1.58 3.77 -39.85
N LEU A 532 0.30 3.69 -39.47
CA LEU A 532 -0.77 3.07 -40.26
C LEU A 532 -1.30 4.05 -41.31
N THR A 533 -1.60 3.48 -42.47
CA THR A 533 -2.02 4.09 -43.72
C THR A 533 -3.48 4.57 -43.72
N SER A 534 -3.72 5.79 -44.18
CA SER A 534 -4.93 6.19 -44.90
C SER A 534 -4.57 7.23 -45.99
N SER A 535 -5.25 7.16 -47.13
CA SER A 535 -4.89 7.79 -48.41
C SER A 535 -5.30 9.29 -48.50
N PRO A 536 -4.89 10.05 -49.55
CA PRO A 536 -4.23 11.35 -49.38
C PRO A 536 -5.15 12.57 -49.57
N ASN A 537 -4.82 13.66 -48.88
CA ASN A 537 -5.15 15.00 -49.34
C ASN A 537 -3.88 15.66 -49.90
N LYS A 538 -3.90 15.89 -51.22
CA LYS A 538 -2.84 16.54 -51.99
C LYS A 538 -2.73 18.00 -51.54
N THR A 539 -1.62 18.41 -50.92
CA THR A 539 -0.99 19.77 -51.04
C THR A 539 0.37 19.85 -50.30
N THR A 540 0.72 18.94 -49.37
CA THR A 540 1.92 19.13 -48.52
C THR A 540 3.24 18.51 -49.04
N ILE A 541 3.26 17.83 -50.20
CA ILE A 541 4.44 17.07 -50.67
C ILE A 541 5.44 17.90 -51.51
N ILE A 542 5.12 19.15 -51.88
CA ILE A 542 6.03 19.98 -52.72
C ILE A 542 7.13 20.69 -51.89
N ILE A 543 6.97 20.85 -50.57
CA ILE A 543 7.91 21.65 -49.76
C ILE A 543 9.12 20.84 -49.25
N ILE A 544 8.99 19.51 -49.06
CA ILE A 544 10.06 18.69 -48.45
C ILE A 544 11.11 18.22 -49.49
N SER A 545 10.74 18.12 -50.77
CA SER A 545 11.68 17.75 -51.84
C SER A 545 12.62 18.89 -52.27
N LEU A 546 12.29 20.15 -51.98
CA LEU A 546 13.17 21.30 -52.28
C LEU A 546 14.23 21.55 -51.21
N ILE A 547 13.97 21.17 -49.94
CA ILE A 547 14.91 21.36 -48.83
C ILE A 547 16.03 20.29 -48.87
N SER A 548 15.71 19.08 -49.31
CA SER A 548 16.70 17.98 -49.42
C SER A 548 17.69 18.19 -50.58
N LEU A 549 17.29 18.91 -51.64
CA LEU A 549 18.18 19.24 -52.76
C LEU A 549 19.12 20.42 -52.43
N PHE A 550 18.73 21.31 -51.51
CA PHE A 550 19.56 22.45 -51.10
C PHE A 550 20.68 22.07 -50.11
N ILE A 551 20.42 21.09 -49.23
CA ILE A 551 21.41 20.61 -48.26
C ILE A 551 22.50 19.75 -48.94
N ALA A 552 22.15 19.02 -50.02
CA ALA A 552 23.11 18.24 -50.80
C ALA A 552 24.11 19.10 -51.61
N ILE A 553 23.76 20.36 -51.92
CA ILE A 553 24.65 21.29 -52.66
C ILE A 553 25.62 22.00 -51.71
N ILE A 554 25.25 22.20 -50.43
CA ILE A 554 26.11 22.89 -49.44
C ILE A 554 27.22 21.97 -48.91
N ILE A 555 27.01 20.65 -48.86
CA ILE A 555 27.99 19.70 -48.30
C ILE A 555 29.12 19.34 -49.30
N ARG A 556 29.02 19.74 -50.58
CA ARG A 556 30.01 19.37 -51.61
C ARG A 556 31.09 20.43 -51.89
N SER A 557 31.21 21.51 -51.11
CA SER A 557 32.14 22.63 -51.40
C SER A 557 33.24 22.91 -50.37
N LYS A 558 33.50 22.03 -49.41
CA LYS A 558 34.61 22.23 -48.44
C LYS A 558 35.45 20.98 -48.20
N VAL A 559 36.32 20.65 -49.16
CA VAL A 559 37.63 20.04 -48.90
C VAL A 559 38.60 20.57 -49.95
N ASP A 560 39.49 21.47 -49.55
CA ASP A 560 40.84 21.62 -50.09
C ASP A 560 41.67 22.43 -49.06
N LEU A 561 42.54 21.73 -48.35
CA LEU A 561 43.64 22.31 -47.56
C LEU A 561 44.91 22.23 -48.40
N PRO A 562 45.71 23.30 -48.54
CA PRO A 562 47.03 23.19 -49.14
C PRO A 562 48.07 22.76 -48.09
N GLN A 563 49.02 21.94 -48.56
CA GLN A 563 50.31 21.72 -47.91
C GLN A 563 51.21 22.95 -48.11
N SER A 564 51.67 23.56 -47.01
CA SER A 564 53.03 24.03 -46.69
C SER A 564 52.97 25.06 -45.58
#